data_AF-A0A6M6BI09-F1
#
_entry.id   AF-A0A6M6BI09-F1
#
_cell.length_a   1.000
_cell.length_b   1.000
_cell.length_c   1.000
_cell.angle_alpha   90.00
_cell.angle_beta   90.00
_cell.angle_gamma   90.00
#
_symmetry.space_group_name_H-M   'P 1'
#
loop_
_entity.id
_entity.type
_entity.pdbx_description
1 polymer ?
#
loop_
_entity_poly.entity_id
_entity_poly.type
_entity_poly.pdbx_seq_one_letter_code
_entity_poly.pdbx_strand_id
1 'polypeptide(L)' 'MKTLLTALALVPLLATCQRPAPTTAATPCIDPAKIKTDAMCTMQYDPVCGCDGKTYGNACQATNAGVTSFTKGPCAGK' A
#
# COMPACT_ATOMS: atom_id res chain seq x y z
N MET A 1 -30.54 -44.70 -27.79
CA MET A 1 -29.14 -44.93 -27.36
C MET A 1 -28.62 -43.54 -26.96
N LYS A 2 -28.92 -42.95 -25.79
CA LYS A 2 -28.49 -43.30 -24.41
C LYS A 2 -26.98 -43.45 -24.28
N THR A 3 -26.28 -42.33 -24.41
CA THR A 3 -25.10 -42.04 -23.60
C THR A 3 -25.23 -40.62 -23.07
N LEU A 4 -25.91 -40.52 -21.92
CA LEU A 4 -25.69 -39.47 -20.93
C LEU A 4 -24.18 -39.46 -20.65
N LEU A 5 -23.45 -38.54 -21.25
CA LEU A 5 -22.16 -38.11 -20.71
C LEU A 5 -22.48 -36.99 -19.74
N THR A 6 -22.58 -37.44 -18.50
CA THR A 6 -22.78 -36.72 -17.26
C THR A 6 -22.00 -35.42 -17.22
N ALA A 7 -22.71 -34.34 -16.87
CA ALA A 7 -22.17 -33.09 -16.38
C ALA A 7 -21.25 -33.36 -15.18
N LEU A 8 -19.95 -33.53 -15.44
CA LEU A 8 -18.92 -33.23 -14.46
C LEU A 8 -18.67 -31.72 -14.54
N ALA A 9 -19.58 -30.94 -13.96
CA ALA A 9 -19.25 -29.62 -13.47
C ALA A 9 -18.24 -29.81 -12.33
N LEU A 10 -16.98 -30.11 -12.69
CA LEU A 10 -15.88 -30.19 -11.75
C LEU A 10 -15.55 -28.77 -11.32
N VAL A 11 -16.28 -28.36 -10.28
CA VAL A 11 -15.77 -27.50 -9.22
C VAL A 11 -15.31 -26.10 -9.67
N PRO A 12 -16.14 -25.05 -9.55
CA PRO A 12 -15.61 -23.69 -9.53
C PRO A 12 -14.97 -23.45 -8.15
N LEU A 13 -13.82 -24.08 -7.87
CA LEU A 13 -13.06 -23.88 -6.61
C LEU A 13 -12.00 -22.78 -6.71
N LEU A 14 -12.15 -21.85 -7.64
CA LEU A 14 -11.47 -20.57 -7.50
C LEU A 14 -12.50 -19.59 -6.96
N ALA A 15 -12.85 -19.79 -5.69
CA ALA A 15 -13.18 -18.67 -4.82
C ALA A 15 -11.95 -17.77 -4.78
N THR A 16 -11.74 -16.99 -5.84
CA THR A 16 -10.73 -15.95 -5.87
C THR A 16 -11.11 -15.00 -4.75
N CYS A 17 -10.25 -14.83 -3.75
CA CYS A 17 -10.38 -13.71 -2.82
C CYS A 17 -10.20 -12.42 -3.63
N GLN A 18 -11.28 -11.91 -4.20
CA GLN A 18 -11.33 -10.52 -4.61
C GLN A 18 -11.25 -9.74 -3.30
N ARG A 19 -10.07 -9.20 -2.98
CA ARG A 19 -10.02 -8.04 -2.08
C ARG A 19 -10.73 -6.94 -2.86
N PRO A 20 -11.93 -6.49 -2.45
CA PRO A 20 -12.45 -5.26 -3.03
C PRO A 20 -11.39 -4.20 -2.77
N ALA A 21 -10.87 -3.58 -3.84
CA ALA A 21 -10.18 -2.31 -3.71
C ALA A 21 -11.08 -1.37 -2.90
N PRO A 22 -10.54 -0.45 -2.10
CA PRO A 22 -11.36 0.50 -1.37
C PRO A 22 -12.07 1.40 -2.39
N THR A 23 -13.27 1.01 -2.77
CA THR A 23 -14.17 1.78 -3.60
C THR A 23 -14.72 2.90 -2.71
N THR A 24 -14.24 4.13 -2.95
CA THR A 24 -14.76 5.42 -2.45
C THR A 24 -14.17 6.02 -1.14
N ALA A 25 -12.95 5.69 -0.72
CA ALA A 25 -12.39 6.20 0.54
C ALA A 25 -11.04 6.91 0.34
N ALA A 26 -10.79 7.95 1.13
CA ALA A 26 -9.56 8.76 1.16
C ALA A 26 -8.29 7.98 0.78
N THR A 27 -7.46 8.57 -0.09
CA THR A 27 -6.15 8.00 -0.47
C THR A 27 -5.45 7.48 0.78
N PRO A 28 -5.14 6.16 0.87
CA PRO A 28 -4.48 5.62 2.04
C PRO A 28 -3.15 6.34 2.24
N CYS A 29 -2.83 6.64 3.50
CA CYS A 29 -1.61 7.36 3.80
C CYS A 29 -0.35 6.59 3.36
N ILE A 30 -0.39 5.26 3.44
CA ILE A 30 0.68 4.38 2.98
C ILE A 30 0.25 3.70 1.68
N ASP A 31 1.05 3.88 0.64
CA ASP A 31 0.97 3.15 -0.62
C ASP A 31 2.04 2.04 -0.64
N PRO A 32 1.65 0.76 -0.45
CA PRO A 32 2.60 -0.35 -0.43
C PRO A 32 3.41 -0.49 -1.72
N ALA A 33 2.87 -0.02 -2.86
CA ALA A 33 3.59 -0.08 -4.14
C ALA A 33 4.75 0.93 -4.23
N LYS A 34 4.81 1.91 -3.33
CA LYS A 34 5.89 2.91 -3.25
C LYS A 34 6.96 2.58 -2.20
N ILE A 35 6.80 1.49 -1.45
CA ILE A 35 7.81 1.07 -0.49
C ILE A 35 9.06 0.59 -1.23
N LYS A 36 10.20 1.22 -0.95
CA LYS A 36 11.52 0.88 -1.54
C LYS A 36 12.54 0.69 -0.42
N THR A 37 12.76 -0.55 -0.03
CA THR A 37 13.68 -0.90 1.08
C THR A 37 15.16 -0.79 0.70
N ASP A 38 15.45 -0.78 -0.59
CA ASP A 38 16.78 -0.66 -1.19
C ASP A 38 17.10 0.75 -1.71
N ALA A 39 16.19 1.71 -1.52
CA ALA A 39 16.39 3.07 -1.99
C ALA A 39 17.45 3.79 -1.16
N MET A 40 18.37 4.45 -1.86
CA MET A 40 19.41 5.27 -1.25
C MET A 40 18.89 6.69 -1.05
N CYS A 41 18.91 7.16 0.19
CA CYS A 41 18.63 8.56 0.54
C CYS A 41 19.90 9.22 1.07
N THR A 42 20.01 10.54 0.89
CA THR A 42 21.05 11.30 1.57
C THR A 42 20.82 11.27 3.08
N MET A 43 21.91 11.44 3.84
CA MET A 43 21.86 11.56 5.30
C MET A 43 21.48 12.97 5.78
N GLN A 44 21.06 13.86 4.86
CA GLN A 44 20.63 15.21 5.21
C GLN A 44 19.40 15.15 6.10
N TYR A 45 19.47 15.86 7.23
CA TYR A 45 18.34 16.05 8.11
C TYR A 45 17.53 17.28 7.64
N ASP A 46 16.36 17.03 7.06
CA ASP A 46 15.35 18.03 6.69
C ASP A 46 13.96 17.42 6.93
N PRO A 47 13.51 17.35 8.20
CA PRO A 47 12.44 16.46 8.60
C PRO A 47 11.09 16.81 7.97
N VAL A 48 10.27 15.77 7.79
CA VAL A 48 8.88 15.90 7.34
C VAL A 48 7.96 15.07 8.22
N CYS A 49 6.72 15.52 8.39
CA CYS A 49 5.67 14.82 9.12
C CYS A 49 4.74 14.13 8.13
N GLY A 50 4.75 12.80 8.10
CA GLY A 50 3.88 12.01 7.25
C GLY A 50 2.40 12.08 7.67
N CYS A 51 1.50 11.81 6.74
CA CYS A 51 0.07 11.62 7.04
C CYS A 51 -0.20 10.46 8.03
N ASP A 52 0.80 9.63 8.30
CA ASP A 52 0.80 8.52 9.26
C ASP A 52 1.23 8.98 10.66
N GLY A 53 1.49 10.27 10.83
CA GLY A 53 1.92 10.87 12.08
C GLY A 53 3.38 10.54 12.44
N LYS A 54 4.16 9.98 11.51
CA LYS A 54 5.58 9.69 11.75
C LYS A 54 6.46 10.80 11.20
N THR A 55 7.49 11.13 11.97
CA THR A 55 8.57 12.01 11.50
C THR A 55 9.57 11.19 10.71
N TYR A 56 9.88 11.64 9.49
CA TYR A 56 10.94 11.08 8.65
C TYR A 56 12.12 12.05 8.61
N GLY A 57 13.35 11.52 8.54
CA GLY A 57 14.56 12.35 8.55
C GLY A 57 14.66 13.30 7.35
N ASN A 58 14.07 12.90 6.22
CA ASN A 58 13.87 13.75 5.05
C ASN A 58 12.74 13.23 4.14
N ALA A 59 12.39 14.01 3.12
CA ALA A 59 11.37 13.67 2.14
C ALA A 59 11.64 12.35 1.39
N CYS A 60 12.91 12.05 1.07
CA CYS A 60 13.27 10.79 0.40
C CYS A 60 12.90 9.58 1.26
N GLN A 61 13.23 9.63 2.56
CA GLN A 61 12.88 8.56 3.50
C GLN A 61 11.36 8.39 3.64
N ALA A 62 10.59 9.49 3.71
CA ALA A 62 9.12 9.43 3.76
C ALA A 62 8.52 8.77 2.50
N THR A 63 8.96 9.20 1.32
CA THR A 63 8.47 8.66 0.05
C THR A 63 8.78 7.17 -0.08
N ASN A 64 9.99 6.73 0.26
CA ASN A 64 10.39 5.32 0.15
C ASN A 64 9.79 4.43 1.25
N ALA A 65 9.25 5.01 2.32
CA ALA A 65 8.39 4.33 3.29
C ALA A 65 6.94 4.17 2.80
N GLY A 66 6.62 4.66 1.59
CA GLY A 66 5.29 4.59 0.99
C GLY A 66 4.35 5.71 1.44
N VAL A 67 4.83 6.72 2.18
CA VAL A 67 3.99 7.84 2.62
C VAL A 67 3.53 8.68 1.43
N THR A 68 2.23 8.86 1.29
CA THR A 68 1.62 9.53 0.14
C THR A 68 1.52 11.04 0.28
N SER A 69 1.60 11.57 1.50
CA SER A 69 1.65 13.01 1.76
C SER A 69 2.36 13.32 3.08
N PHE A 70 3.05 14.46 3.13
CA PHE A 70 3.75 14.94 4.32
C PHE A 70 3.85 16.47 4.32
N THR A 71 4.03 17.06 5.50
CA THR A 71 4.31 18.49 5.69
C THR A 71 5.77 18.71 6.12
N LYS A 72 6.30 19.90 5.86
CA LYS A 72 7.66 20.26 6.28
C LYS A 72 7.74 20.39 7.81
N GLY A 73 8.82 19.89 8.39
CA GLY A 73 9.07 19.87 9.83
C GLY A 73 8.71 18.52 10.46
N PRO A 74 9.18 18.25 11.69
CA PRO A 74 8.80 17.06 12.43
C PRO A 74 7.32 17.10 12.81
N CYS A 75 6.74 15.94 13.11
CA CYS A 75 5.41 15.91 13.72
C CYS A 75 5.46 16.57 15.10
N ALA A 76 4.49 17.44 15.39
CA ALA A 76 4.28 17.91 16.75
C ALA A 76 3.94 16.69 17.62
N GLY A 77 4.78 16.42 18.63
CA GLY A 77 4.66 15.24 19.49
C GLY A 77 3.23 15.00 19.93
N LYS A 78 2.74 13.78 19.71
CA LYS A 78 1.53 13.26 20.35
C LYS A 78 1.91 12.68 21.69
#